data_AF-A0A9E4N6L9-F1
#
_entry.id   AF-A0A9E4N6L9-F1
#
_cell.length_a   1.000
_cell.length_b   1.000
_cell.length_c   1.000
_cell.angle_alpha   90.00
_cell.angle_beta   90.00
_cell.angle_gamma   90.00
#
_symmetry.space_group_name_H-M   'P 1'
#
loop_
_entity.id
_entity.type
_entity.pdbx_description
1 polymer ?
#
loop_
_entity_poly.entity_id
_entity_poly.type
_entity_poly.pdbx_seq_one_letter_code
_entity_poly.pdbx_strand_id
1 'polypeptide(L)' 'MKQQLVLFVVNDAGFFLSHRLPLAQAARDQGYKVAVATPT' A
#
# COMPACT_ATOMS: atom_id res chain seq x y z
N MET A 1 -19.69 -7.60 -4.23
CA MET A 1 -19.33 -6.17 -4.22
C MET A 1 -17.89 -6.01 -4.68
N LYS A 2 -17.56 -4.97 -5.45
CA LYS A 2 -16.19 -4.75 -5.96
C LYS A 2 -15.33 -4.18 -4.83
N GLN A 3 -14.24 -4.86 -4.47
CA GLN A 3 -13.34 -4.43 -3.40
C GLN A 3 -12.44 -3.29 -3.90
N GLN A 4 -12.41 -2.15 -3.20
CA GLN A 4 -11.61 -1.00 -3.61
C GLN A 4 -10.12 -1.26 -3.36
N LEU A 5 -9.27 -0.96 -4.35
CA LEU A 5 -7.82 -1.20 -4.32
C LEU A 5 -7.09 0.13 -4.09
N VAL A 6 -6.20 0.14 -3.10
CA VAL A 6 -5.18 1.17 -2.92
C VAL A 6 -3.85 0.62 -3.42
N LEU A 7 -3.27 1.26 -4.44
CA LEU A 7 -1.95 0.91 -4.99
C LEU A 7 -0.91 1.94 -4.54
N PHE A 8 0.06 1.50 -3.74
CA PHE A 8 1.22 2.31 -3.40
C PHE A 8 2.29 2.16 -4.48
N VAL A 9 2.50 3.20 -5.27
CA VAL A 9 3.63 3.29 -6.20
C VAL A 9 4.78 3.98 -5.50
N VAL A 10 5.88 3.26 -5.33
CA VAL A 10 7.13 3.75 -4.73
C VAL A 10 8.30 3.46 -5.64
N ASN A 11 9.37 4.23 -5.52
CA ASN A 11 10.62 4.02 -6.24
C ASN A 11 11.51 2.95 -5.58
N ASP A 12 11.32 2.71 -4.28
CA ASP A 12 12.11 1.77 -3.47
C ASP A 12 11.24 1.15 -2.37
N ALA A 13 11.45 -0.14 -2.09
CA ALA A 13 10.68 -0.90 -1.10
C ALA A 13 10.96 -0.44 0.35
N GLY A 14 12.19 -0.02 0.66
CA GLY A 14 12.56 0.49 1.98
C GLY A 14 11.84 1.80 2.30
N PHE A 15 11.63 2.66 1.32
CA PHE A 15 10.82 3.88 1.48
C PHE A 15 9.36 3.55 1.83
N PHE A 16 8.78 2.52 1.20
CA PHE A 16 7.44 2.05 1.55
C PHE A 16 7.39 1.59 3.01
N LEU A 17 8.32 0.73 3.43
CA LEU A 17 8.34 0.17 4.79
C LEU A 17 8.49 1.25 5.86
N SER A 18 9.34 2.25 5.61
CA SER A 18 9.63 3.31 6.59
C SER A 18 8.54 4.39 6.69
N HIS A 19 7.91 4.79 5.59
CA HIS A 19 7.02 5.96 5.56
C HIS A 19 5.55 5.65 5.23
N ARG A 20 5.29 4.57 4.49
CA ARG A 20 3.96 4.29 3.92
C ARG A 20 3.29 3.05 4.49
N LEU A 21 4.02 2.20 5.20
CA LEU A 21 3.47 1.01 5.86
C LEU A 21 2.31 1.34 6.83
N PRO A 22 2.38 2.39 7.68
CA PRO A 22 1.26 2.73 8.54
C PRO A 22 -0.02 3.10 7.76
N LEU A 23 0.12 3.79 6.62
CA LEU A 23 -1.02 4.14 5.77
C LEU A 23 -1.61 2.91 5.08
N ALA A 24 -0.76 2.00 4.60
CA ALA A 24 -1.18 0.73 4.02
C ALA A 24 -1.96 -0.12 5.04
N GLN A 25 -1.51 -0.16 6.30
CA GLN A 25 -2.21 -0.89 7.35
C GLN A 25 -3.57 -0.24 7.66
N ALA A 26 -3.61 1.08 7.83
CA ALA A 26 -4.87 1.79 8.07
C ALA A 26 -5.90 1.60 6.94
N ALA A 27 -5.45 1.55 5.68
CA ALA A 27 -6.31 1.24 4.54
C ALA A 27 -6.83 -0.20 4.60
N ARG A 28 -5.98 -1.17 4.93
CA ARG A 28 -6.42 -2.57 5.13
C ARG A 28 -7.46 -2.68 6.24
N ASP A 29 -7.25 -1.98 7.35
CA ASP A 29 -8.16 -1.99 8.50
C ASP A 29 -9.54 -1.40 8.16
N GLN A 30 -9.60 -0.50 7.16
CA GLN A 30 -10.84 0.04 6.60
C GLN A 30 -11.47 -0.84 5.51
N GLY A 31 -10.89 -2.02 5.22
CA GLY A 31 -11.42 -3.00 4.27
C GLY A 31 -10.93 -2.83 2.82
N TYR A 32 -9.98 -1.93 2.56
CA TYR A 32 -9.37 -1.81 1.24
C TYR A 32 -8.43 -2.98 0.96
N LYS A 33 -8.40 -3.43 -0.30
CA LYS A 33 -7.30 -4.25 -0.78
C LYS A 33 -6.09 -3.34 -0.98
N VAL A 34 -4.91 -3.77 -0.53
CA VAL A 34 -3.68 -2.98 -0.67
C VAL A 34 -2.67 -3.75 -1.52
N ALA A 35 -2.04 -3.05 -2.45
CA ALA A 35 -0.92 -3.55 -3.25
C ALA A 35 0.21 -2.51 -3.27
N VAL A 36 1.44 -2.97 -3.47
CA VAL A 36 2.63 -2.13 -3.60
C VAL A 36 3.30 -2.45 -4.93
N ALA A 37 3.67 -1.42 -5.68
CA ALA A 37 4.46 -1.54 -6.90
C ALA A 37 5.73 -0.72 -6.74
N THR A 38 6.87 -1.37 -6.96
CA THR A 38 8.20 -0.78 -6.96
C THR A 38 8.98 -1.29 -8.17
N PRO A 39 9.87 -0.49 -8.77
CA PRO A 39 10.90 -0.99 -9.67
C PRO A 39 11.72 -2.09 -8.99
N THR A 40 12.26 -3.02 -9.80
CA THR A 40 13.08 -4.17 -9.36
C THR A 40 14.15 -3.82 -8.34
#